data_AF-A0A0N1M9B4-F1
#
_entry.id   AF-A0A0N1M9B4-F1
#
_cell.length_a   1.000
_cell.length_b   1.000
_cell.length_c   1.000
_cell.angle_alpha   90.00
_cell.angle_beta   90.00
_cell.angle_gamma   90.00
#
_symmetry.space_group_name_H-M   'P 1'
#
loop_
_entity.id
_entity.type
_entity.pdbx_description
1 polymer ?
#
loop_
_entity_poly.entity_id
_entity_poly.type
_entity_poly.pdbx_seq_one_letter_code
_entity_poly.pdbx_strand_id
1 'polypeptide(L)'
;MYWIKTFGADMLAFRLHKLPTVILRARAAIADPDIVGYLLCALERPPRMTGPLLCDSVRNFPEGLPIHTPSIAHRYRVEYYDIVVTIDGGSYVVAHWLHENGALDRFDRVH
;
A
#
# COMPACT_ATOMS: atom_id res chain seq x y z
N MET A 1 8.26 -13.98 40.10
CA MET A 1 8.61 -12.64 39.57
C MET A 1 9.01 -12.85 38.11
N TYR A 2 8.09 -12.63 37.17
CA TYR A 2 8.34 -12.85 35.75
C TYR A 2 8.83 -11.55 35.12
N TRP A 3 10.08 -11.54 34.66
CA TRP A 3 10.59 -10.48 33.80
C TRP A 3 10.05 -10.69 32.39
N ILE A 4 9.01 -9.94 32.05
CA ILE A 4 8.68 -9.71 30.65
C ILE A 4 9.74 -8.74 30.12
N LYS A 5 10.70 -9.25 29.34
CA LYS A 5 11.53 -8.40 28.49
C LYS A 5 10.62 -7.86 27.38
N THR A 6 10.19 -6.62 27.49
CA THR A 6 9.53 -5.90 26.41
C THR A 6 10.55 -5.60 25.31
N PHE A 7 10.79 -6.57 24.43
CA PHE A 7 11.31 -6.28 23.09
C PHE A 7 10.12 -5.95 22.21
N GLY A 8 9.77 -4.67 22.16
CA GLY A 8 8.76 -4.15 21.24
C GLY A 8 9.16 -2.74 20.88
N ALA A 9 9.70 -2.55 19.68
CA ALA A 9 9.68 -1.21 19.09
C ALA A 9 8.21 -0.82 18.98
N ASP A 10 7.83 0.30 19.58
CA ASP A 10 6.49 0.88 19.41
C ASP A 10 6.24 1.03 17.91
N MET A 11 5.02 0.75 17.42
CA MET A 11 4.68 0.97 16.01
C MET A 11 4.91 2.42 15.58
N LEU A 12 4.84 3.37 16.52
CA LEU A 12 5.20 4.78 16.32
C LEU A 12 6.70 5.02 16.08
N ALA A 13 7.56 4.05 16.41
CA ALA A 13 9.00 4.10 16.19
C ALA A 13 9.40 3.66 14.77
N PHE A 14 8.48 3.07 13.98
CA PHE A 14 8.76 2.75 12.60
C PHE A 14 8.82 4.03 11.76
N ARG A 15 10.01 4.38 11.28
CA ARG A 15 10.23 5.50 10.37
C ARG A 15 11.03 5.05 9.17
N LEU A 16 10.46 5.25 7.98
CA LEU A 16 11.22 5.15 6.75
C LEU A 16 12.08 6.41 6.60
N HIS A 17 13.40 6.25 6.69
CA HIS A 17 14.36 7.35 6.47
C HIS A 17 14.40 7.81 5.00
N LYS A 18 13.97 6.95 4.08
CA LYS A 18 13.88 7.22 2.64
C LYS A 18 12.73 6.43 2.04
N LEU A 19 11.99 7.05 1.13
CA LEU A 19 10.95 6.36 0.36
C LEU A 19 11.58 5.34 -0.61
N PRO A 20 10.98 4.15 -0.77
CA PRO A 20 11.38 3.20 -1.80
C PRO A 20 11.34 3.83 -3.20
N THR A 21 12.29 3.48 -4.06
CA THR A 21 12.39 4.03 -5.42
C THR A 21 11.12 3.80 -6.25
N VAL A 22 10.45 2.65 -6.06
CA VAL A 22 9.19 2.34 -6.75
C VAL A 22 8.05 3.30 -6.36
N ILE A 23 8.01 3.74 -5.09
CA ILE A 23 7.06 4.75 -4.61
C ILE A 23 7.37 6.12 -5.20
N LEU A 24 8.66 6.48 -5.26
CA LEU A 24 9.08 7.74 -5.89
C LEU A 24 8.70 7.80 -7.37
N ARG A 25 8.86 6.68 -8.11
CA ARG A 25 8.46 6.59 -9.52
C ARG A 25 6.95 6.68 -9.70
N ALA A 26 6.18 5.95 -8.89
CA ALA A 26 4.72 6.00 -8.93
C ALA A 26 4.19 7.41 -8.67
N ARG A 27 4.77 8.13 -7.69
CA ARG A 27 4.38 9.50 -7.36
C ARG A 27 4.80 10.53 -8.42
N ALA A 28 5.88 10.28 -9.16
CA ALA A 28 6.27 11.12 -10.27
C ALA A 28 5.35 10.92 -11.50
N ALA A 29 4.85 9.69 -11.71
CA ALA A 29 3.95 9.35 -12.80
C ALA A 29 2.50 9.77 -12.52
N ILE A 30 2.05 9.64 -11.27
CA ILE A 30 0.69 9.97 -10.83
C ILE A 30 0.79 11.13 -9.84
N ALA A 31 0.74 12.35 -10.36
CA ALA A 31 0.69 13.57 -9.57
C ALA A 31 -0.76 14.05 -9.39
N ASP A 32 -1.60 13.20 -8.83
CA ASP A 32 -3.02 13.50 -8.57
C ASP A 32 -3.23 13.79 -7.07
N PRO A 33 -3.76 14.97 -6.70
CA PRO A 33 -4.01 15.33 -5.30
C PRO A 33 -5.09 14.49 -4.62
N ASP A 34 -5.96 13.81 -5.37
CA ASP A 34 -7.06 13.00 -4.84
C ASP A 34 -6.61 11.57 -4.46
N ILE A 35 -5.35 11.24 -4.68
CA ILE A 35 -4.76 9.98 -4.23
C ILE A 35 -4.59 9.98 -2.71
N VAL A 36 -5.17 8.96 -2.07
CA VAL A 36 -5.05 8.71 -0.62
C VAL A 36 -3.63 8.28 -0.28
N GLY A 37 -3.01 7.45 -1.11
CA GLY A 37 -1.60 7.09 -0.97
C GLY A 37 -1.18 5.95 -1.90
N TYR A 38 0.04 5.48 -1.68
CA TYR A 38 0.75 4.55 -2.56
C TYR A 38 1.00 3.24 -1.82
N LEU A 39 0.51 2.14 -2.37
CA LEU A 39 0.68 0.81 -1.82
C LEU A 39 1.96 0.17 -2.37
N LEU A 40 2.82 -0.28 -1.45
CA LEU A 40 3.95 -1.16 -1.75
C LEU A 40 3.54 -2.61 -1.50
N CYS A 41 4.13 -3.56 -2.23
CA CYS A 41 3.90 -5.00 -2.04
C CYS A 41 2.41 -5.35 -1.95
N ALA A 42 1.60 -4.70 -2.79
CA ALA A 42 0.16 -4.76 -2.70
C ALA A 42 -0.33 -6.17 -3.04
N LEU A 43 -1.27 -6.67 -2.25
CA LEU A 43 -1.94 -7.93 -2.48
C LEU A 43 -3.44 -7.69 -2.48
N GLU A 44 -4.08 -8.05 -3.59
CA GLU A 44 -5.52 -8.09 -3.69
C GLU A 44 -6.02 -9.38 -3.01
N ARG A 45 -6.89 -9.22 -2.01
CA ARG A 45 -7.69 -10.28 -1.41
C ARG A 45 -9.14 -9.83 -1.51
N PRO A 46 -9.86 -10.21 -2.57
CA PRO A 46 -11.20 -9.70 -2.83
C PRO A 46 -12.09 -9.76 -1.58
N PRO A 47 -12.80 -8.68 -1.26
CA PRO A 47 -13.02 -7.48 -2.07
C PRO A 47 -12.04 -6.32 -1.80
N ARG A 48 -10.89 -6.55 -1.15
CA ARG A 48 -10.00 -5.48 -0.64
C ARG A 48 -8.57 -5.63 -1.14
N MET A 49 -7.79 -4.57 -1.02
CA MET A 49 -6.34 -4.62 -1.14
C MET A 49 -5.67 -4.51 0.23
N THR A 50 -4.47 -5.07 0.30
CA THR A 50 -3.59 -5.00 1.47
C THR A 50 -2.18 -4.63 1.05
N GLY A 51 -1.47 -3.90 1.89
CA GLY A 51 -0.07 -3.54 1.65
C GLY A 51 0.37 -2.36 2.52
N PRO A 52 1.68 -2.18 2.73
CA PRO A 52 2.22 -0.95 3.29
C PRO A 52 1.75 0.29 2.52
N LEU A 53 1.10 1.22 3.22
CA LEU A 53 0.72 2.52 2.68
C LEU A 53 1.85 3.53 2.87
N LEU A 54 2.22 4.23 1.80
CA LEU A 54 3.17 5.34 1.84
C LEU A 54 2.57 6.61 1.23
N CYS A 55 3.10 7.76 1.66
CA CYS A 55 2.63 9.08 1.28
C CYS A 55 1.13 9.25 1.52
N ASP A 56 0.67 8.88 2.72
CA ASP A 56 -0.73 9.05 3.15
C ASP A 56 -1.08 10.55 3.16
N SER A 57 -2.01 10.96 2.28
CA SER A 57 -2.40 12.36 2.15
C SER A 57 -3.13 12.89 3.39
N VAL A 58 -3.82 12.02 4.13
CA VAL A 58 -4.56 12.39 5.35
C VAL A 58 -3.68 12.26 6.60
N ARG A 59 -2.53 11.59 6.49
CA ARG A 59 -1.57 11.32 7.58
C ARG A 59 -2.22 10.60 8.78
N ASN A 60 -3.22 9.78 8.50
CA ASN A 60 -3.91 8.96 9.50
C ASN A 60 -3.05 7.79 9.96
N PHE A 61 -2.15 7.32 9.09
CA PHE A 61 -1.30 6.18 9.36
C PHE A 61 0.19 6.57 9.32
N PRO A 62 1.01 6.07 10.27
CA PRO A 62 2.46 6.07 10.11
C PRO A 62 2.89 5.47 8.76
N GLU A 63 3.84 6.12 8.10
CA GLU A 63 4.39 5.71 6.80
C GLU A 63 4.87 4.26 6.83
N GLY A 64 4.41 3.48 5.85
CA GLY A 64 4.77 2.08 5.66
C GLY A 64 4.02 1.08 6.55
N LEU A 65 2.99 1.51 7.27
CA LEU A 65 2.10 0.57 7.94
C LEU A 65 1.26 -0.23 6.94
N PRO A 66 1.12 -1.55 7.11
CA PRO A 66 0.18 -2.34 6.35
C PRO A 66 -1.25 -1.88 6.63
N ILE A 67 -2.00 -1.58 5.58
CA ILE A 67 -3.43 -1.26 5.69
C ILE A 67 -4.28 -2.33 5.00
N HIS A 68 -5.56 -2.31 5.34
CA HIS A 68 -6.62 -2.86 4.50
C HIS A 68 -7.36 -1.69 3.86
N THR A 69 -7.45 -1.66 2.53
CA THR A 69 -8.33 -0.70 1.88
C THR A 69 -9.79 -1.03 2.21
N PRO A 70 -10.69 -0.05 2.14
CA PRO A 70 -12.11 -0.34 1.95
C PRO A 70 -12.34 -1.20 0.70
N SER A 71 -13.56 -1.72 0.54
CA SER A 71 -13.89 -2.57 -0.61
C SER A 71 -13.64 -1.84 -1.93
N ILE A 72 -13.05 -2.54 -2.88
CA ILE A 72 -12.75 -2.03 -4.22
C ILE A 72 -14.07 -1.84 -4.98
N ALA A 73 -14.34 -0.63 -5.46
CA ALA A 73 -15.46 -0.34 -6.33
C ALA A 73 -15.09 -0.57 -7.80
N HIS A 74 -13.94 -0.04 -8.23
CA HIS A 74 -13.41 -0.26 -9.57
C HIS A 74 -11.89 -0.03 -9.60
N ARG A 75 -11.25 -0.42 -10.71
CA ARG A 75 -9.84 -0.18 -10.97
C ARG A 75 -9.63 0.30 -12.40
N TYR A 76 -8.61 1.12 -12.59
CA TYR A 76 -8.16 1.57 -13.91
C TYR A 76 -6.63 1.74 -13.89
N ARG A 77 -6.03 1.96 -15.06
CA ARG A 77 -4.57 2.03 -15.22
C ARG A 77 -4.14 3.38 -15.77
N VAL A 78 -3.11 3.95 -15.15
CA VAL A 78 -2.48 5.23 -15.55
C VAL A 78 -0.96 5.05 -15.52
N GLU A 79 -0.26 5.41 -16.60
CA GLU A 79 1.21 5.35 -16.66
C GLU A 79 1.79 4.02 -16.12
N TYR A 80 1.16 2.89 -16.48
CA TYR A 80 1.50 1.52 -16.05
C TYR A 80 1.18 1.13 -14.60
N TYR A 81 0.65 2.05 -13.80
CA TYR A 81 0.21 1.79 -12.43
C TYR A 81 -1.29 1.52 -12.36
N ASP A 82 -1.67 0.57 -11.52
CA ASP A 82 -3.08 0.29 -11.24
C ASP A 82 -3.57 1.24 -10.14
N ILE A 83 -4.64 1.96 -10.42
CA ILE A 83 -5.34 2.83 -9.47
C ILE A 83 -6.61 2.11 -9.04
N VAL A 84 -6.74 1.95 -7.72
CA VAL A 84 -7.85 1.26 -7.08
C VAL A 84 -8.72 2.28 -6.39
N VAL A 85 -9.97 2.37 -6.83
CA VAL A 85 -10.97 3.25 -6.24
C VAL A 85 -11.87 2.43 -5.35
N THR A 86 -12.02 2.86 -4.10
CA THR A 86 -12.82 2.20 -3.10
C THR A 86 -14.25 2.74 -3.05
N ILE A 87 -15.16 1.99 -2.42
CA ILE A 87 -16.59 2.33 -2.33
C ILE A 87 -16.88 3.66 -1.63
N ASP A 88 -15.95 4.14 -0.82
CA ASP A 88 -16.00 5.44 -0.13
C ASP A 88 -15.33 6.57 -0.92
N GLY A 89 -14.88 6.30 -2.16
CA GLY A 89 -14.28 7.27 -3.07
C GLY A 89 -12.76 7.43 -2.92
N GLY A 90 -12.12 6.72 -2.00
CA GLY A 90 -10.67 6.74 -1.83
C GLY A 90 -9.94 6.12 -3.04
N SER A 91 -8.93 6.81 -3.55
CA SER A 91 -8.09 6.31 -4.65
C SER A 91 -6.70 5.94 -4.15
N TYR A 92 -6.27 4.71 -4.42
CA TYR A 92 -4.96 4.19 -4.02
C TYR A 92 -4.15 3.79 -5.24
N VAL A 93 -2.88 4.16 -5.28
CA VAL A 93 -1.97 3.76 -6.35
C VAL A 93 -1.23 2.49 -5.94
N VAL A 94 -1.30 1.44 -6.76
CA VAL A 94 -0.49 0.24 -6.59
C VAL A 94 0.88 0.49 -7.21
N ALA A 95 1.84 0.90 -6.39
CA ALA A 95 3.19 1.20 -6.85
C ALA A 95 4.04 -0.06 -7.10
N HIS A 96 3.69 -1.16 -6.44
CA HIS A 96 4.35 -2.45 -6.57
C HIS A 96 3.44 -3.56 -6.06
N TRP A 97 3.34 -4.66 -6.78
CA TRP A 97 2.55 -5.83 -6.40
C TRP A 97 3.36 -6.82 -5.57
N LEU A 98 2.72 -7.57 -4.67
CA LEU A 98 3.41 -8.59 -3.88
C LEU A 98 4.05 -9.67 -4.78
N HIS A 99 3.40 -10.04 -5.87
CA HIS A 99 3.89 -11.05 -6.80
C HIS A 99 5.16 -10.62 -7.55
N GLU A 100 5.41 -9.31 -7.70
CA GLU A 100 6.61 -8.80 -8.34
C GLU A 100 7.88 -9.05 -7.51
N ASN A 101 7.73 -9.35 -6.21
CA ASN A 101 8.83 -9.82 -5.36
C ASN A 101 9.15 -11.32 -5.56
N GLY A 102 8.46 -12.02 -6.46
CA GLY A 102 8.55 -13.48 -6.59
C GLY A 102 7.92 -14.24 -5.42
N ALA A 103 7.12 -13.57 -4.58
CA ALA A 103 6.57 -14.14 -3.35
C ALA A 103 5.30 -15.00 -3.58
N LEU A 104 4.49 -14.68 -4.60
CA LEU A 104 3.25 -15.38 -4.97
C LEU A 104 3.01 -15.17 -6.47
N ASP A 105 2.40 -16.12 -7.19
CA ASP A 105 1.89 -15.84 -8.54
C ASP A 105 0.69 -14.90 -8.48
N ARG A 106 0.45 -14.14 -9.55
CA ARG A 106 -0.69 -13.23 -9.66
C ARG A 106 -1.98 -14.06 -9.53
N PHE A 107 -2.89 -13.69 -8.63
CA PHE A 107 -4.09 -14.50 -8.33
C PHE A 107 -4.98 -14.76 -9.57
N ASP A 108 -4.93 -13.88 -10.58
CA ASP A 108 -5.61 -14.03 -11.86
C ASP A 108 -4.97 -15.06 -12.81
N ARG A 109 -3.80 -15.61 -12.47
CA ARG A 109 -3.10 -16.66 -13.22
C ARG A 109 -3.23 -18.06 -12.62
N VAL A 110 -3.86 -18.20 -11.45
CA VAL A 110 -4.08 -19.49 -10.79
C VAL A 110 -5.51 -19.96 -11.07
N HIS A 111 -5.86 -20.16 -12.35
CA HIS A 111 -7.11 -20.81 -12.78
C HIS A 111 -6.84 -21.69 -14.00
#